data_AF-A0A951C9N5-F1
#
_entry.id   AF-A0A951C9N5-F1
#
_cell.length_a   1.000
_cell.length_b   1.000
_cell.length_c   1.000
_cell.angle_alpha   90.00
_cell.angle_beta   90.00
_cell.angle_gamma   90.00
#
_symmetry.space_group_name_H-M   'P 1'
#
loop_
_entity.id
_entity.type
_entity.pdbx_description
1 polymer ?
#
loop_
_entity_poly.entity_id
_entity_poly.type
_entity_poly.pdbx_seq_one_letter_code
_entity_poly.pdbx_strand_id
1 'polypeptide(L)' 'MRTLPVRLLDLAAALEEAEVEVGQNEPCPCGSGKKFKHCHGSLGRDQ' A
#
# COMPACT_ATOMS: atom_id res chain seq x y z
N MET A 1 33.07 -25.96 -9.65
CA MET A 1 31.99 -25.43 -10.50
C MET A 1 30.74 -25.29 -9.65
N ARG A 2 30.53 -24.09 -9.09
CA ARG A 2 29.47 -23.78 -8.12
C ARG A 2 28.17 -23.51 -8.87
N THR A 3 27.33 -24.53 -9.10
CA THR A 3 25.96 -24.31 -9.57
C THR A 3 25.08 -24.00 -8.36
N LEU A 4 24.92 -22.71 -8.08
CA LEU A 4 24.02 -22.19 -7.05
C LEU A 4 22.58 -22.64 -7.33
N PRO A 5 21.78 -23.01 -6.31
CA PRO A 5 20.45 -23.56 -6.49
C PRO A 5 19.51 -22.52 -7.10
N VAL A 6 18.82 -22.92 -8.17
CA VAL A 6 17.72 -22.19 -8.81
C VAL A 6 16.51 -22.16 -7.85
N ARG A 7 16.62 -21.39 -6.77
CA ARG A 7 15.56 -21.09 -5.79
C ARG A 7 15.60 -19.63 -5.30
N LEU A 8 16.26 -18.77 -6.06
CA LEU A 8 16.24 -17.31 -5.84
C LEU A 8 15.39 -16.57 -6.88
N LEU A 9 14.87 -17.28 -7.89
CA LEU A 9 14.13 -16.66 -9.01
C LEU A 9 12.60 -16.80 -8.89
N ASP A 10 12.08 -17.64 -7.98
CA ASP A 10 10.63 -17.84 -7.82
C ASP A 10 9.94 -16.88 -6.83
N LEU A 11 10.69 -15.98 -6.18
CA LEU A 11 10.17 -15.06 -5.16
C LEU A 11 9.70 -13.70 -5.72
N ALA A 12 9.86 -13.48 -7.02
CA ALA A 12 9.60 -12.18 -7.67
C ALA A 12 8.18 -12.02 -8.23
N ALA A 13 7.30 -13.03 -8.12
CA ALA A 13 5.96 -13.03 -8.74
C ALA A 13 4.80 -12.61 -7.80
N ALA A 14 5.08 -12.14 -6.58
CA ALA A 14 4.05 -11.81 -5.59
C ALA A 14 3.98 -10.32 -5.19
N LEU A 15 4.67 -9.44 -5.92
CA LEU A 15 4.71 -7.99 -5.62
C LEU A 15 3.96 -7.17 -6.67
N GLU A 16 2.84 -7.68 -7.17
CA GLU A 16 1.82 -6.76 -7.69
C GLU A 16 1.13 -6.17 -6.47
N GLU A 17 1.78 -5.16 -5.89
CA GLU A 17 1.23 -4.33 -4.83
C GLU A 17 -0.04 -3.70 -5.39
N ALA A 18 -1.19 -4.23 -4.93
CA ALA A 18 -2.47 -3.61 -5.18
C ALA A 18 -2.37 -2.17 -4.68
N GLU A 19 -2.28 -1.22 -5.62
CA GLU A 19 -2.58 0.17 -5.39
C GLU A 19 -4.04 0.22 -4.93
N VAL A 20 -4.25 0.00 -3.62
CA VAL A 20 -5.57 0.07 -3.03
C VAL A 20 -5.94 1.54 -3.07
N GLU A 21 -6.71 1.91 -4.08
CA GLU A 21 -7.35 3.21 -4.18
C GLU A 21 -8.32 3.35 -3.00
N VAL A 22 -7.82 3.86 -1.87
CA VAL A 22 -8.63 4.06 -0.66
C VAL A 22 -9.67 5.12 -0.96
N GLY A 23 -10.94 4.70 -1.00
CA GLY A 23 -12.05 5.61 -1.19
C GLY A 23 -12.07 6.71 -0.11
N GLN A 24 -12.35 7.94 -0.51
CA GLN A 24 -12.34 9.10 0.40
C GLN A 24 -13.23 8.96 1.65
N ASN A 25 -14.29 8.15 1.62
CA ASN A 25 -15.18 7.92 2.75
C ASN A 25 -14.81 6.70 3.62
N GLU A 26 -13.88 5.86 3.18
CA GLU A 26 -13.42 4.66 3.89
C GLU A 26 -12.64 5.03 5.16
N PRO A 27 -12.55 4.13 6.16
CA PRO A 27 -11.68 4.31 7.29
C PRO A 27 -10.23 4.52 6.83
N CYS A 28 -9.54 5.49 7.43
CA CYS A 28 -8.17 5.82 7.06
C CYS A 28 -7.23 4.68 7.49
N PRO A 29 -6.35 4.19 6.59
CA PRO A 29 -5.47 3.05 6.87
C PRO A 29 -4.40 3.32 7.95
N CYS A 30 -4.24 4.57 8.39
CA CYS A 30 -3.36 4.93 9.50
C CYS A 30 -3.89 4.55 10.89
N GLY A 31 -5.11 4.00 10.99
CA GLY A 31 -5.69 3.57 12.26
C GLY A 31 -6.23 4.71 13.14
N SER A 32 -6.37 5.93 12.60
CA SER A 32 -6.87 7.09 13.36
C SER A 32 -8.37 7.02 13.71
N GLY A 33 -9.11 6.07 13.14
CA GLY A 33 -10.58 6.00 13.23
C GLY A 33 -11.32 7.07 12.43
N LYS A 34 -10.61 7.95 11.71
CA LYS A 34 -11.18 8.99 10.85
C LYS A 34 -11.40 8.45 9.43
N LYS A 35 -12.34 9.06 8.68
CA LYS A 35 -12.47 8.80 7.23
C LYS A 35 -11.25 9.31 6.48
N PHE A 36 -10.85 8.64 5.40
CA PHE A 36 -9.65 8.99 4.62
C PHE A 36 -9.62 10.48 4.24
N LYS A 37 -10.71 11.04 3.72
CA LYS A 37 -10.82 12.46 3.35
C LYS A 37 -10.64 13.47 4.49
N HIS A 38 -10.74 13.04 5.75
CA HIS A 38 -10.55 13.87 6.96
C HIS A 38 -9.23 13.57 7.68
N CYS A 39 -8.35 12.80 7.04
CA CYS A 39 -7.03 12.45 7.55
C CYS A 39 -6.03 12.58 6.41
N HIS A 40 -5.50 11.47 5.88
CA HIS A 40 -4.48 11.50 4.82
C HIS A 40 -5.01 11.91 3.43
N GLY A 41 -6.32 11.83 3.22
CA GLY A 41 -7.00 12.33 2.03
C GLY A 41 -7.45 13.79 2.15
N SER A 42 -7.14 14.48 3.27
CA SER A 42 -7.31 15.93 3.35
C SER A 42 -6.19 16.60 2.54
N LEU A 43 -6.40 16.74 1.24
CA LEU A 43 -5.60 17.61 0.39
C LEU A 43 -5.93 19.07 0.77
N GLY A 44 -5.28 19.56 1.83
CA GLY A 44 -5.20 20.94 2.26
C GLY A 44 -6.41 21.83 1.93
N ARG A 45 -7.33 21.91 2.88
CA ARG A 45 -7.98 23.20 3.20
C ARG A 45 -7.46 23.65 4.55
N ASP A 46 -6.15 23.79 4.62
CA ASP A 46 -5.52 24.60 5.64
C ASP A 46 -5.66 26.05 5.15
N GLN A 47 -6.84 26.61 5.44
CA GLN A 47 -7.48 27.89 5.05
C GLN A 47 -8.58 27.79 3.99
#